data_AF-A0A7J3W9F8-F1
#
_entry.id   AF-A0A7J3W9F8-F1
#
_cell.length_a   1.000
_cell.length_b   1.000
_cell.length_c   1.000
_cell.angle_alpha   90.00
_cell.angle_beta   90.00
_cell.angle_gamma   90.00
#
_symmetry.space_group_name_H-M   'P 1'
#
loop_
_entity.id
_entity.type
_entity.pdbx_description
1 polymer ?
#
loop_
_entity_poly.entity_id
_entity_poly.type
_entity_poly.pdbx_seq_one_letter_code
_entity_poly.pdbx_strand_id
1 'polypeptide(L)'
;LSDRYLSILSVVAYAEPGKPVKVLHGKVEGLITYASKGSKGFGFDPIFQPLEGDGRTFAEMTSREKNMLSHRARAFRKLALWIKESQASNFTL
;
A
#
# COMPACT_ATOMS: atom_id res chain seq x y z
N LEU A 1 11.02 -19.58 4.58
CA LEU A 1 10.99 -18.11 4.37
C LEU A 1 12.37 -17.58 4.68
N SER A 2 12.93 -16.66 3.87
CA SER A 2 14.21 -16.01 4.23
C SER A 2 14.04 -15.27 5.55
N ASP A 3 15.08 -15.29 6.37
CA ASP A 3 15.28 -14.49 7.59
C ASP A 3 15.11 -12.97 7.37
N ARG A 4 15.20 -12.50 6.12
CA ARG A 4 15.01 -11.08 5.74
C ARG A 4 13.59 -10.77 5.27
N TYR A 5 12.65 -11.71 5.37
CA TYR A 5 11.26 -11.49 4.95
C TYR A 5 10.55 -10.49 5.87
N LEU A 6 9.84 -9.53 5.27
CA LEU A 6 9.05 -8.52 5.96
C LEU A 6 7.75 -8.25 5.20
N SER A 7 6.68 -7.93 5.95
CA SER A 7 5.46 -7.35 5.39
C SER A 7 5.27 -5.92 5.92
N ILE A 8 4.95 -4.99 5.02
CA ILE A 8 4.57 -3.62 5.38
C ILE A 8 3.06 -3.43 5.18
N LEU A 9 2.40 -2.82 6.16
CA LEU A 9 0.96 -2.62 6.21
C LEU A 9 0.61 -1.13 6.23
N SER A 10 -0.44 -0.75 5.48
CA SER A 10 -1.12 0.53 5.62
C SER A 10 -2.57 0.25 6.00
N VAL A 11 -3.11 1.02 6.94
CA VAL A 11 -4.53 1.02 7.28
C VAL A 11 -5.09 2.40 6.96
N VAL A 12 -6.27 2.45 6.34
CA VAL A 12 -7.06 3.66 6.10
C VAL A 12 -8.42 3.50 6.75
N ALA A 13 -8.87 4.53 7.46
CA ALA A 13 -10.17 4.60 8.08
C ALA A 13 -10.97 5.73 7.43
N TYR A 14 -12.19 5.43 6.98
CA TYR A 14 -13.16 6.40 6.49
C TYR A 14 -14.29 6.52 7.50
N ALA A 15 -14.59 7.74 7.92
CA ALA A 15 -15.65 8.06 8.87
C ALA A 15 -16.58 9.12 8.27
N GLU A 16 -17.87 8.90 8.44
CA GLU A 16 -18.94 9.79 7.98
C GLU A 16 -20.01 9.85 9.08
N PRO A 17 -20.60 11.03 9.36
CA PRO A 17 -21.65 11.14 10.37
C PRO A 17 -22.79 10.12 10.16
N GLY A 18 -23.19 9.44 11.23
CA GLY A 18 -24.29 8.46 11.19
C GLY A 18 -23.95 7.12 10.54
N LYS A 19 -22.70 6.87 10.12
CA LYS A 19 -22.27 5.59 9.54
C LYS A 19 -21.14 4.95 10.37
N PRO A 20 -21.07 3.60 10.42
CA PRO A 20 -19.93 2.91 10.99
C PRO A 20 -18.62 3.30 10.27
N VAL A 21 -17.52 3.37 11.02
CA VAL A 21 -16.19 3.61 10.43
C VAL A 21 -15.82 2.42 9.55
N LYS A 22 -15.49 2.70 8.29
CA LYS A 22 -14.95 1.71 7.37
C LYS A 22 -13.43 1.68 7.49
N VAL A 23 -12.89 0.52 7.85
CA VAL A 23 -11.44 0.28 7.92
C VAL A 23 -11.01 -0.64 6.80
N LEU A 24 -9.97 -0.24 6.07
CA LEU A 24 -9.39 -1.00 4.96
C LEU A 24 -7.88 -0.99 5.09
N HIS A 25 -7.23 -2.05 4.60
CA HIS A 25 -5.78 -2.15 4.67
C HIS A 25 -5.17 -2.67 3.37
N GLY A 26 -3.94 -2.24 3.13
CA GLY A 26 -3.06 -2.76 2.08
C GLY A 26 -1.81 -3.36 2.71
N LYS A 27 -1.33 -4.44 2.11
CA LYS A 27 -0.10 -5.14 2.53
C LYS A 27 0.80 -5.31 1.31
N VAL A 28 2.11 -5.16 1.50
CA VAL A 28 3.12 -5.56 0.53
C VAL A 28 4.14 -6.43 1.25
N GLU A 29 4.48 -7.53 0.62
CA GLU A 29 5.49 -8.47 1.10
C GLU A 29 6.81 -8.17 0.40
N GLY A 30 7.91 -8.29 1.12
CA GLY A 30 9.23 -7.91 0.64
C GLY A 30 10.36 -8.56 1.41
N LEU A 31 11.56 -8.16 1.04
CA LEU A 31 12.80 -8.53 1.69
C LEU A 31 13.51 -7.24 2.15
N ILE A 32 14.18 -7.31 3.29
CA ILE A 32 15.14 -6.29 3.71
C ILE A 32 16.44 -6.51 2.94
N THR A 33 16.93 -5.52 2.20
CA THR A 33 18.20 -5.61 1.47
C THR A 33 19.42 -5.53 2.39
N TYR A 34 20.57 -6.07 1.98
CA TYR A 34 21.80 -6.03 2.77
C TYR A 34 22.42 -4.63 2.88
N ALA A 35 22.10 -3.74 1.95
CA ALA A 35 22.52 -2.34 1.96
C ALA A 35 21.37 -1.46 1.47
N SER A 36 21.35 -0.21 1.92
CA SER A 36 20.44 0.82 1.43
C SER A 36 20.72 1.11 -0.03
N LYS A 37 19.68 1.19 -0.86
CA LYS A 37 19.75 1.54 -2.29
C LYS A 37 18.69 2.59 -2.62
N GLY A 38 19.01 3.50 -3.53
CA GLY A 38 18.12 4.60 -3.92
C GLY A 38 18.03 5.73 -2.88
N SER A 39 17.42 6.84 -3.31
CA SER A 39 17.36 8.10 -2.55
C SER A 39 15.97 8.74 -2.51
N LYS A 40 14.97 8.10 -3.14
CA LYS A 40 13.59 8.60 -3.20
C LYS A 40 12.77 8.06 -2.02
N GLY A 41 11.61 8.65 -1.77
CA GLY A 41 10.71 8.18 -0.74
C GLY A 41 11.18 8.53 0.67
N PHE A 42 10.86 7.69 1.67
CA PHE A 42 11.14 7.94 3.09
C PHE A 42 11.14 6.66 3.92
N GLY A 43 11.64 6.75 5.16
CA GLY A 43 11.63 5.64 6.11
C GLY A 43 12.42 4.43 5.60
N PHE A 44 11.79 3.26 5.58
CA PHE A 44 12.41 2.00 5.19
C PHE A 44 12.51 1.78 3.67
N ASP A 45 12.05 2.74 2.86
CA ASP A 45 12.08 2.61 1.40
C ASP A 45 13.45 2.22 0.82
N PRO A 46 14.60 2.72 1.33
CA PRO A 46 15.92 2.35 0.80
C PRO A 46 16.34 0.91 1.07
N ILE A 47 15.67 0.21 1.98
CA ILE A 47 16.00 -1.19 2.33
C ILE A 47 14.87 -2.16 2.04
N PHE A 48 13.70 -1.69 1.64
CA PHE A 48 12.55 -2.54 1.35
C PHE A 48 12.48 -2.88 -0.14
N GLN A 49 12.72 -4.15 -0.47
CA GLN A 49 12.55 -4.70 -1.82
C GLN A 49 11.23 -5.49 -1.90
N PRO A 50 10.18 -4.99 -2.59
CA PRO A 50 8.93 -5.73 -2.75
C PRO A 50 9.14 -7.02 -3.55
N LEU A 51 8.53 -8.13 -3.09
CA LEU A 51 8.61 -9.43 -3.78
C LEU A 51 7.94 -9.41 -5.17
N GLU A 52 6.88 -8.61 -5.31
CA GLU A 52 6.16 -8.38 -6.56
C GLU A 52 6.81 -7.32 -7.47
N GLY A 53 7.95 -6.76 -7.06
CA GLY A 53 8.70 -5.77 -7.84
C GLY A 53 9.73 -6.40 -8.77
N ASP A 54 10.63 -5.56 -9.27
CA ASP A 54 11.66 -5.90 -10.27
C ASP A 54 13.08 -5.98 -9.67
N GLY A 55 13.17 -6.23 -8.35
CA GLY A 55 14.45 -6.31 -7.64
C GLY A 55 14.95 -4.97 -7.08
N ARG A 56 14.35 -3.85 -7.48
CA ARG A 56 14.60 -2.53 -6.90
C ARG A 56 13.95 -2.38 -5.53
N THR A 57 14.58 -1.58 -4.68
CA THR A 57 13.97 -1.07 -3.45
C THR A 57 12.94 0.02 -3.78
N PHE A 58 12.05 0.32 -2.84
CA PHE A 58 11.10 1.42 -3.01
C PHE A 58 11.77 2.79 -3.20
N ALA A 59 12.98 3.02 -2.68
CA ALA A 59 13.69 4.28 -2.88
C ALA A 59 14.38 4.41 -4.25
N GLU A 60 14.53 3.31 -4.99
CA GLU A 60 15.02 3.33 -6.37
C GLU A 60 13.87 3.66 -7.35
N MET A 61 12.64 3.30 -6.98
CA MET A 61 11.43 3.55 -7.76
C MET A 61 11.00 5.03 -7.76
N THR A 62 10.48 5.50 -8.88
CA THR A 62 9.72 6.75 -8.94
C THR A 62 8.44 6.65 -8.12
N SER A 63 7.86 7.79 -7.72
CA SER A 63 6.58 7.81 -7.01
C SER A 63 5.46 7.10 -7.77
N ARG A 64 5.47 7.16 -9.12
CA ARG A 64 4.49 6.45 -9.96
C ARG A 64 4.65 4.94 -9.88
N GLU A 65 5.87 4.43 -10.07
CA GLU A 65 6.17 2.99 -9.96
C GLU A 65 5.84 2.47 -8.56
N LYS A 66 6.29 3.18 -7.51
CA LYS A 66 5.98 2.83 -6.12
C LYS A 66 4.47 2.81 -5.87
N ASN A 67 3.72 3.78 -6.41
CA ASN A 67 2.27 3.82 -6.24
C ASN A 67 1.56 2.64 -6.92
N MET A 68 2.15 1.99 -7.94
CA MET A 68 1.56 0.76 -8.49
C MET A 68 1.52 -0.37 -7.47
N LEU A 69 2.56 -0.47 -6.64
CA LEU A 69 2.77 -1.63 -5.74
C LEU A 69 2.42 -1.34 -4.28
N SER A 70 2.66 -0.12 -3.78
CA SER A 70 2.75 0.16 -2.33
C SER A 70 1.49 -0.19 -1.52
N HIS A 71 1.73 -0.58 -0.26
CA HIS A 71 0.72 -0.89 0.76
C HIS A 71 -0.29 0.26 0.94
N ARG A 72 0.17 1.51 0.93
CA ARG A 72 -0.71 2.70 0.98
C ARG A 72 -1.61 2.78 -0.24
N ALA A 73 -1.06 2.69 -1.46
CA ALA A 73 -1.85 2.75 -2.67
C ALA A 73 -2.89 1.61 -2.74
N ARG A 74 -2.54 0.40 -2.27
CA ARG A 74 -3.49 -0.72 -2.13
C ARG A 74 -4.64 -0.40 -1.18
N ALA A 75 -4.33 0.17 0.00
CA ALA A 75 -5.36 0.56 0.96
C ALA A 75 -6.33 1.60 0.35
N PHE A 76 -5.80 2.62 -0.32
CA PHE A 76 -6.61 3.64 -0.98
C PHE A 76 -7.39 3.14 -2.19
N ARG A 77 -6.85 2.22 -3.01
CA ARG A 77 -7.61 1.59 -4.10
C ARG A 77 -8.81 0.81 -3.56
N LYS A 78 -8.61 0.05 -2.48
CA LYS A 78 -9.71 -0.65 -1.81
C LYS A 78 -10.76 0.34 -1.29
N LEU A 79 -10.32 1.47 -0.73
CA LEU A 79 -11.24 2.52 -0.27
C LEU A 79 -12.04 3.12 -1.44
N ALA A 80 -11.38 3.48 -2.54
CA ALA A 80 -12.03 4.03 -3.72
C ALA A 80 -13.07 3.07 -4.32
N LEU A 81 -12.73 1.77 -4.39
CA LEU A 81 -13.66 0.73 -4.85
C LEU A 81 -14.88 0.63 -3.91
N TRP A 82 -14.64 0.54 -2.60
CA TRP A 82 -15.72 0.46 -1.61
C TRP A 82 -16.65 1.69 -1.66
N ILE A 83 -16.10 2.89 -1.82
CA ILE A 83 -16.91 4.12 -1.98
C ILE A 83 -17.77 4.01 -3.24
N LYS A 84 -17.19 3.61 -4.38
CA LYS A 84 -17.91 3.49 -5.65
C LYS A 84 -19.08 2.48 -5.55
N GLU A 85 -18.83 1.34 -4.92
CA GLU A 85 -19.85 0.31 -4.70
C GLU A 85 -20.96 0.79 -3.75
N SER A 86 -20.58 1.49 -2.68
CA SER A 86 -21.53 2.02 -1.69
C SER A 86 -22.45 3.11 -2.26
N GLN A 87 -21.98 3.87 -3.27
CA GLN A 87 -22.80 4.88 -3.96
C GLN A 87 -23.73 4.25 -5.00
N ALA A 88 -23.32 3.15 -5.66
CA ALA A 88 -24.16 2.44 -6.62
C ALA A 88 -25.37 1.78 -5.95
N SER A 89 -25.21 1.26 -4.73
CA SER A 89 -26.31 0.66 -3.96
C SER A 89 -27.41 1.65 -3.53
N ASN A 90 -27.13 2.96 -3.52
CA ASN A 90 -28.13 3.98 -3.18
C ASN A 90 -29.06 4.37 -4.35
N PHE A 91 -28.78 3.90 -5.57
CA PHE A 91 -29.53 4.28 -6.78
C PHE A 91 -30.52 3.19 -7.27
N THR A 92 -30.62 2.06 -6.55
CA THR A 92 -31.53 0.94 -6.90
C THR A 92 -32.74 0.84 -5.96
N LEU A 93 -33.10 1.94 -5.29
CA LEU A 93 -34.32 2.09 -4.48
C LEU A 93 -35.20 3.19 -5.07
#